data_AF-A0A6I4XPK5-F1
#
_entry.id   AF-A0A6I4XPK5-F1
#
_cell.length_a   1.000
_cell.length_b   1.000
_cell.length_c   1.000
_cell.angle_alpha   90.00
_cell.angle_beta   90.00
_cell.angle_gamma   90.00
#
_symmetry.space_group_name_H-M   'P 1'
#
loop_
_entity.id
_entity.type
_entity.pdbx_description
1 polymer ?
#
loop_
_entity_poly.entity_id
_entity_poly.type
_entity_poly.pdbx_seq_one_letter_code
_entity_poly.pdbx_strand_id
1 'polypeptide(L)'
;MDEIHSWKGRGGRPLYDVIVDSMSAREQPLILITTTSGTTREDIFDELREEMGDIIDGWDNAEGYHDDRTIPFMYELDDPEEWRDEELWVKANPGIGVIKKLQSLKEKVDLAKQNPRMVRNMLCKEFNINESDTDSWLSFNDFNNESTFNVLELKPRYFIGGIDLS
;
A
#
# COMPACT_ATOMS: atom_id res chain seq x y z
N MET A 1 5.21 -16.87 -0.42
CA MET A 1 6.20 -15.81 -0.62
C MET A 1 5.98 -14.80 0.47
N ASP A 2 7.04 -14.32 1.08
CA ASP A 2 6.96 -13.45 2.25
C ASP A 2 7.79 -12.19 2.02
N GLU A 3 7.36 -11.10 2.63
CA GLU A 3 7.97 -9.77 2.55
C GLU A 3 8.23 -9.28 1.12
N ILE A 4 7.24 -9.41 0.24
CA ILE A 4 7.36 -8.98 -1.18
C ILE A 4 7.80 -7.52 -1.32
N HIS A 5 7.37 -6.62 -0.42
CA HIS A 5 7.83 -5.22 -0.41
C HIS A 5 9.35 -5.05 -0.25
N SER A 6 10.07 -6.08 0.19
CA SER A 6 11.53 -6.10 0.31
C SER A 6 12.23 -6.69 -0.90
N TRP A 7 11.50 -7.21 -1.88
CA TRP A 7 12.04 -7.82 -3.10
C TRP A 7 12.37 -6.73 -4.12
N LYS A 8 13.46 -5.99 -3.85
CA LYS A 8 13.76 -4.75 -4.56
C LYS A 8 14.48 -4.93 -5.90
N GLY A 9 14.13 -4.08 -6.86
CA GLY A 9 14.90 -3.81 -8.08
C GLY A 9 14.90 -4.96 -9.09
N ARG A 10 15.92 -5.02 -9.96
CA ARG A 10 15.96 -5.91 -11.14
C ARG A 10 15.88 -7.42 -10.85
N GLY A 11 15.91 -7.84 -9.58
CA GLY A 11 15.81 -9.25 -9.18
C GLY A 11 14.45 -9.65 -8.60
N GLY A 12 13.67 -8.71 -8.08
CA GLY A 12 12.42 -9.01 -7.36
C GLY A 12 11.36 -9.58 -8.28
N ARG A 13 11.02 -8.81 -9.32
CA ARG A 13 10.04 -9.23 -10.33
C ARG A 13 10.42 -10.51 -11.07
N PRO A 14 11.64 -10.69 -11.61
CA PRO A 14 12.00 -11.95 -12.26
C PRO A 14 11.94 -13.16 -11.31
N LEU A 15 12.23 -12.98 -10.02
CA LEU A 15 12.11 -14.06 -9.03
C LEU A 15 10.66 -14.44 -8.79
N TYR A 16 9.77 -13.45 -8.71
CA TYR A 16 8.33 -13.68 -8.61
C TYR A 16 7.82 -14.50 -9.80
N ASP A 17 8.13 -14.07 -11.04
CA ASP A 17 7.68 -14.74 -12.25
C ASP A 17 8.14 -16.21 -12.30
N VAL A 18 9.42 -16.48 -11.99
CA VAL A 18 9.96 -17.85 -11.96
C VAL A 18 9.23 -18.73 -10.95
N ILE A 19 8.88 -18.19 -9.78
CA ILE A 19 8.16 -18.95 -8.75
C ILE A 19 6.74 -19.25 -9.21
N VAL A 20 6.02 -18.26 -9.74
CA VAL A 20 4.66 -18.42 -10.25
C VAL A 20 4.63 -19.43 -11.40
N ASP A 21 5.52 -19.29 -12.37
CA ASP A 21 5.61 -20.17 -13.54
C ASP A 21 5.92 -21.62 -13.15
N SER A 22 6.73 -21.83 -12.11
CA SER A 22 7.06 -23.17 -11.61
C SER A 22 5.84 -23.92 -11.05
N MET A 23 4.75 -23.22 -10.73
CA MET A 23 3.52 -23.82 -10.24
C MET A 23 2.64 -24.40 -11.36
N SER A 24 2.89 -24.06 -12.62
CA SER A 24 2.10 -24.50 -13.79
C SER A 24 2.03 -26.02 -13.96
N ALA A 25 3.03 -26.76 -13.48
CA ALA A 25 3.07 -28.22 -13.56
C ALA A 25 2.18 -28.91 -12.49
N ARG A 26 1.61 -28.16 -11.54
CA ARG A 26 0.78 -28.70 -10.45
C ARG A 26 -0.70 -28.65 -10.84
N GLU A 27 -1.44 -29.67 -10.45
CA GLU A 27 -2.88 -29.76 -10.71
C GLU A 27 -3.71 -28.76 -9.89
N GLN A 28 -3.30 -28.50 -8.64
CA GLN A 28 -3.94 -27.56 -7.73
C GLN A 28 -2.89 -26.67 -7.05
N PRO A 29 -2.28 -25.72 -7.79
CA PRO A 29 -1.29 -24.83 -7.23
C PRO A 29 -1.94 -23.83 -6.27
N LEU A 30 -1.32 -23.64 -5.09
CA LEU A 30 -1.67 -22.56 -4.17
C LEU A 30 -0.42 -21.72 -3.94
N ILE A 31 -0.56 -20.42 -4.18
CA ILE A 31 0.45 -19.41 -3.89
C ILE A 31 -0.08 -18.55 -2.75
N LEU A 32 0.62 -18.57 -1.61
CA LEU A 32 0.35 -17.68 -0.50
C LEU A 32 1.36 -16.53 -0.53
N ILE A 33 0.90 -15.29 -0.53
CA ILE A 33 1.74 -14.10 -0.50
C ILE A 33 1.44 -13.33 0.79
N THR A 34 2.49 -12.95 1.51
CA THR A 34 2.41 -12.08 2.69
C THR A 34 3.37 -10.92 2.51
N THR A 35 2.92 -9.72 2.87
CA THR A 35 3.74 -8.51 2.82
C THR A 35 3.14 -7.43 3.72
N THR A 36 3.96 -6.43 4.05
CA THR A 36 3.53 -5.15 4.65
C THR A 36 3.81 -4.01 3.69
N SER A 37 3.27 -2.83 3.97
CA SER A 37 3.62 -1.63 3.22
C SER A 37 5.14 -1.34 3.28
N GLY A 38 5.69 -0.93 2.13
CA GLY A 38 7.09 -0.57 1.94
C GLY A 38 7.26 0.91 1.61
N THR A 39 8.52 1.37 1.63
CA THR A 39 8.88 2.74 1.21
C THR A 39 9.39 2.81 -0.23
N THR A 40 9.71 1.66 -0.83
CA THR A 40 10.17 1.58 -2.22
C THR A 40 8.96 1.54 -3.15
N ARG A 41 9.00 2.39 -4.17
CA ARG A 41 7.95 2.55 -5.18
C ARG A 41 8.41 1.98 -6.52
N GLU A 42 7.44 1.71 -7.38
CA GLU A 42 7.60 1.20 -8.75
C GLU A 42 8.27 -0.18 -8.77
N ASP A 43 7.81 -1.07 -7.89
CA ASP A 43 8.28 -2.46 -7.83
C ASP A 43 7.10 -3.45 -7.79
N ILE A 44 7.39 -4.75 -7.81
CA ILE A 44 6.41 -5.85 -7.78
C ILE A 44 5.38 -5.73 -6.65
N PHE A 45 5.74 -5.08 -5.54
CA PHE A 45 4.79 -4.79 -4.47
C PHE A 45 3.66 -3.86 -4.91
N ASP A 46 3.96 -2.78 -5.64
CA ASP A 46 2.94 -1.84 -6.08
C ASP A 46 2.07 -2.49 -7.17
N GLU A 47 2.66 -3.26 -8.10
CA GLU A 47 1.91 -4.04 -9.11
C GLU A 47 0.88 -4.97 -8.44
N LEU A 48 1.31 -5.76 -7.46
CA LEU A 48 0.41 -6.65 -6.73
C LEU A 48 -0.60 -5.90 -5.89
N ARG A 49 -0.24 -4.76 -5.29
CA ARG A 49 -1.17 -3.97 -4.49
C ARG A 49 -2.28 -3.40 -5.35
N GLU A 50 -1.95 -2.87 -6.52
CA GLU A 50 -2.91 -2.34 -7.49
C GLU A 50 -3.88 -3.44 -7.95
N GLU A 51 -3.35 -4.59 -8.39
CA GLU A 51 -4.18 -5.74 -8.81
C GLU A 51 -5.11 -6.22 -7.69
N MET A 52 -4.62 -6.31 -6.46
CA MET A 52 -5.44 -6.75 -5.32
C MET A 52 -6.52 -5.72 -4.96
N GLY A 53 -6.22 -4.42 -5.11
CA GLY A 53 -7.18 -3.34 -4.96
C GLY A 53 -8.28 -3.43 -6.03
N ASP A 54 -7.90 -3.60 -7.29
CA ASP A 54 -8.82 -3.76 -8.42
C ASP A 54 -9.76 -4.97 -8.23
N ILE A 55 -9.27 -6.09 -7.69
CA ILE A 55 -10.08 -7.27 -7.36
C ILE A 55 -11.08 -6.94 -6.24
N ILE A 56 -10.64 -6.26 -5.18
CA ILE A 56 -11.52 -5.88 -4.06
C ILE A 56 -12.61 -4.93 -4.52
N ASP A 57 -12.25 -3.87 -5.26
CA ASP A 57 -13.18 -2.86 -5.75
C ASP A 57 -14.12 -3.42 -6.82
N GLY A 58 -13.63 -4.38 -7.62
CA GLY A 58 -14.41 -5.11 -8.60
C GLY A 58 -15.39 -6.12 -8.01
N TRP A 59 -15.20 -6.56 -6.76
CA TRP A 59 -15.94 -7.69 -6.16
C TRP A 59 -17.46 -7.58 -6.28
N ASP A 60 -18.02 -6.40 -5.96
CA ASP A 60 -19.47 -6.13 -6.04
C ASP A 60 -19.88 -5.40 -7.34
N ASN A 61 -18.92 -5.14 -8.24
CA ASN A 61 -19.13 -4.41 -9.48
C ASN A 61 -18.96 -5.32 -10.71
N ALA A 62 -20.06 -5.70 -11.35
CA ALA A 62 -20.05 -6.57 -12.52
C ALA A 62 -19.24 -6.04 -13.72
N GLU A 63 -18.97 -4.74 -13.81
CA GLU A 63 -18.13 -4.13 -14.86
C GLU A 63 -16.68 -3.87 -14.41
N GLY A 64 -16.33 -4.17 -13.15
CA GLY A 64 -14.99 -4.04 -12.60
C GLY A 64 -14.03 -5.14 -13.02
N TYR A 65 -12.82 -5.15 -12.45
CA TYR A 65 -11.85 -6.22 -12.64
C TYR A 65 -12.25 -7.46 -11.80
N HIS A 66 -12.20 -8.65 -12.40
CA HIS A 66 -12.56 -9.92 -11.74
C HIS A 66 -11.48 -10.98 -11.96
N ASP A 67 -10.97 -11.55 -10.87
CA ASP A 67 -10.14 -12.76 -10.88
C ASP A 67 -10.64 -13.78 -9.84
N ASP A 68 -11.27 -14.85 -10.32
CA ASP A 68 -11.81 -15.94 -9.47
C ASP A 68 -10.72 -16.80 -8.81
N ARG A 69 -9.45 -16.64 -9.20
CA ARG A 69 -8.33 -17.47 -8.74
C ARG A 69 -7.53 -16.84 -7.61
N THR A 70 -7.82 -15.57 -7.31
CA THR A 70 -7.09 -14.77 -6.34
C THR A 70 -8.05 -14.28 -5.26
N ILE A 71 -7.63 -14.40 -4.00
CA ILE A 71 -8.40 -13.92 -2.85
C ILE A 71 -7.50 -12.95 -2.06
N PRO A 72 -7.68 -11.63 -2.24
CA PRO A 72 -6.93 -10.63 -1.51
C PRO A 72 -7.42 -10.48 -0.06
N PHE A 73 -6.49 -10.20 0.85
CA PHE A 73 -6.78 -9.75 2.21
C PHE A 73 -5.92 -8.52 2.50
N MET A 74 -6.54 -7.35 2.50
CA MET A 74 -5.87 -6.07 2.80
C MET A 74 -6.35 -5.55 4.15
N TYR A 75 -5.39 -5.24 5.02
CA TYR A 75 -5.61 -4.71 6.36
C TYR A 75 -4.87 -3.40 6.50
N GLU A 76 -5.59 -2.29 6.46
CA GLU A 76 -5.04 -0.94 6.57
C GLU A 76 -6.03 0.01 7.25
N LEU A 77 -5.57 1.22 7.56
CA LEU A 77 -6.46 2.30 7.94
C LEU A 77 -6.99 2.99 6.68
N ASP A 78 -8.22 3.52 6.76
CA ASP A 78 -8.85 4.21 5.62
C ASP A 78 -8.32 5.64 5.47
N ASP A 79 -7.99 6.27 6.60
CA ASP A 79 -7.37 7.59 6.65
C ASP A 79 -6.16 7.53 7.59
N PRO A 80 -5.02 8.14 7.22
CA PRO A 80 -3.85 8.18 8.08
C PRO A 80 -4.20 8.61 9.50
N GLU A 81 -4.96 9.68 9.69
CA GLU A 81 -5.28 10.29 10.98
C GLU A 81 -6.02 9.35 11.95
N GLU A 82 -6.62 8.25 11.46
CA GLU A 82 -7.20 7.17 12.28
C GLU A 82 -6.17 6.52 13.21
N TRP A 83 -4.85 6.66 12.94
CA TRP A 83 -3.78 6.14 13.81
C TRP A 83 -3.86 6.69 15.24
N ARG A 84 -4.53 7.82 15.45
CA ARG A 84 -4.71 8.44 16.77
C ARG A 84 -5.85 7.83 17.57
N ASP A 85 -6.76 7.10 16.92
CA ASP A 85 -7.89 6.43 17.54
C ASP A 85 -7.59 4.94 17.75
N GLU A 86 -7.46 4.55 19.01
CA GLU A 86 -7.14 3.17 19.42
C GLU A 86 -8.21 2.16 18.99
N GLU A 87 -9.47 2.59 18.83
CA GLU A 87 -10.56 1.71 18.40
C GLU A 87 -10.45 1.30 16.92
N LEU A 88 -9.80 2.13 16.10
CA LEU A 88 -9.64 1.89 14.66
C LEU A 88 -8.41 1.04 14.32
N TRP A 89 -7.49 0.83 15.26
CA TRP A 89 -6.26 0.07 15.03
C TRP A 89 -6.48 -1.37 14.59
N VAL A 90 -7.64 -1.94 14.91
CA VAL A 90 -8.02 -3.30 14.53
C VAL A 90 -8.16 -3.46 13.01
N LYS A 91 -8.47 -2.39 12.26
CA LYS A 91 -8.60 -2.45 10.79
C LYS A 91 -7.29 -2.92 10.13
N ALA A 92 -6.17 -2.32 10.54
CA ALA A 92 -4.84 -2.72 10.08
C ALA A 92 -4.23 -3.88 10.86
N ASN A 93 -4.71 -4.16 12.08
CA ASN A 93 -4.18 -5.17 12.99
C ASN A 93 -5.30 -6.09 13.51
N PRO A 94 -5.90 -6.96 12.67
CA PRO A 94 -7.04 -7.78 13.07
C PRO A 94 -6.73 -8.75 14.23
N GLY A 95 -5.46 -9.12 14.41
CA GLY A 95 -4.98 -9.97 15.50
C GLY A 95 -4.59 -9.24 16.79
N ILE A 96 -4.92 -7.95 16.93
CA ILE A 96 -4.57 -7.18 18.13
C ILE A 96 -5.24 -7.76 19.39
N GLY A 97 -4.49 -7.81 20.49
CA GLY A 97 -4.94 -8.42 21.74
C GLY A 97 -4.76 -9.95 21.81
N VAL A 98 -4.60 -10.64 20.67
CA VAL A 98 -4.37 -12.10 20.62
C VAL A 98 -2.95 -12.42 20.14
N ILE A 99 -2.60 -11.97 18.94
CA ILE A 99 -1.30 -12.21 18.29
C ILE A 99 -0.36 -11.04 18.58
N LYS A 100 -0.86 -9.81 18.36
CA LYS A 100 -0.12 -8.57 18.61
C LYS A 100 -0.56 -7.95 19.92
N LYS A 101 0.39 -7.65 20.81
CA LYS A 101 0.07 -7.03 22.09
C LYS A 101 -0.34 -5.57 21.88
N LEU A 102 -1.56 -5.22 22.29
CA LEU A 102 -2.09 -3.85 22.23
C LEU A 102 -1.13 -2.86 22.90
N GLN A 103 -0.60 -3.21 24.07
CA GLN A 103 0.35 -2.39 24.82
C GLN A 103 1.59 -1.99 23.99
N SER A 104 2.15 -2.92 23.20
CA SER A 104 3.33 -2.63 22.38
C SER A 104 3.01 -1.71 21.21
N LEU A 105 1.81 -1.81 20.62
CA LEU A 105 1.37 -0.87 19.58
C LEU A 105 1.14 0.52 20.19
N LYS A 106 0.49 0.59 21.35
CA LYS A 106 0.24 1.84 22.07
C LYS A 106 1.52 2.59 22.41
N GLU A 107 2.54 1.89 22.90
CA GLU A 107 3.85 2.48 23.19
C GLU A 107 4.51 3.07 21.94
N LYS A 108 4.42 2.39 20.79
CA LYS A 108 4.93 2.91 19.50
C LYS A 108 4.16 4.14 19.05
N VAL A 109 2.84 4.12 19.18
CA VAL A 109 1.95 5.24 18.84
C VAL A 109 2.27 6.45 19.73
N ASP A 110 2.41 6.26 21.04
CA ASP A 110 2.70 7.35 21.97
C ASP A 110 4.09 7.95 21.75
N LEU A 111 5.06 7.13 21.37
CA LEU A 111 6.38 7.61 20.95
C LEU A 111 6.30 8.40 19.64
N ALA A 112 5.50 7.95 18.67
CA ALA A 112 5.28 8.65 17.41
C ALA A 112 4.56 9.99 17.60
N LYS A 113 3.61 10.10 18.54
CA LYS A 113 2.97 11.38 18.93
C LYS A 113 3.98 12.42 19.40
N GLN A 114 5.07 11.99 20.04
CA GLN A 114 6.13 12.88 20.54
C GLN A 114 7.20 13.18 19.49
N ASN A 115 7.33 12.32 18.46
CA ASN A 115 8.37 12.44 17.45
C ASN A 115 7.78 12.30 16.03
N PRO A 116 7.55 13.43 15.32
CA PRO A 116 7.01 13.43 13.97
C PRO A 116 7.81 12.56 12.97
N ARG A 117 9.13 12.39 13.19
CA ARG A 117 9.97 11.55 12.32
C ARG A 117 9.61 10.06 12.41
N MET A 118 9.00 9.64 13.52
CA MET A 118 8.59 8.25 13.73
C MET A 118 7.18 7.97 13.21
N VAL A 119 6.38 9.02 12.96
CA VAL A 119 5.00 8.87 12.47
C VAL A 119 4.98 8.14 11.13
N ARG A 120 5.80 8.53 10.15
CA ARG A 120 5.83 7.86 8.83
C ARG A 120 6.17 6.38 8.92
N ASN A 121 7.24 6.02 9.65
CA ASN A 121 7.63 4.62 9.80
C ASN A 121 6.57 3.81 10.56
N MET A 122 5.95 4.41 11.57
CA MET A 122 4.88 3.79 12.35
C MET A 122 3.62 3.60 11.49
N LEU A 123 3.21 4.59 10.70
CA LEU A 123 2.09 4.50 9.76
C LEU A 123 2.31 3.40 8.72
N CYS A 124 3.50 3.38 8.11
CA CYS A 124 3.87 2.38 7.12
C CYS A 124 3.89 0.96 7.71
N LYS A 125 4.53 0.77 8.88
CA LYS A 125 4.79 -0.57 9.44
C LYS A 125 3.71 -1.12 10.36
N GLU A 126 2.98 -0.26 11.05
CA GLU A 126 1.94 -0.68 11.98
C GLU A 126 0.53 -0.58 11.39
N PHE A 127 0.33 0.29 10.38
CA PHE A 127 -0.99 0.61 9.84
C PHE A 127 -1.13 0.44 8.33
N ASN A 128 -0.09 -0.03 7.65
CA ASN A 128 -0.04 -0.28 6.21
C ASN A 128 -0.36 0.95 5.32
N ILE A 129 -0.18 2.17 5.85
CA ILE A 129 -0.37 3.39 5.09
C ILE A 129 0.82 3.63 4.16
N ASN A 130 0.51 3.94 2.90
CA ASN A 130 1.51 4.26 1.89
C ASN A 130 2.20 5.59 2.21
N GLU A 131 3.53 5.54 2.37
CA GLU A 131 4.37 6.72 2.58
C GLU A 131 5.50 6.76 1.54
N SER A 132 6.01 7.96 1.24
CA SER A 132 7.19 8.17 0.41
C SER A 132 8.48 8.10 1.25
N ASP A 133 9.62 7.98 0.58
CA ASP A 133 10.92 7.82 1.24
C ASP A 133 11.25 9.01 2.18
N THR A 134 12.01 8.78 3.24
CA THR A 134 12.20 9.73 4.35
C THR A 134 12.75 11.11 3.92
N ASP A 135 13.50 11.17 2.82
CA ASP A 135 14.11 12.39 2.24
C ASP A 135 13.28 13.01 1.11
N SER A 136 12.06 12.50 0.84
CA SER A 136 11.17 13.10 -0.16
C SER A 136 10.70 14.49 0.29
N TRP A 137 10.77 15.45 -0.63
CA TRP A 137 10.23 16.80 -0.43
C TRP A 137 8.70 16.82 -0.30
N LEU A 138 8.02 15.84 -0.91
CA LEU A 138 6.56 15.68 -0.91
C LEU A 138 6.15 14.38 -0.21
N SER A 139 5.08 14.43 0.59
CA SER A 139 4.46 13.21 1.12
C SER A 139 3.78 12.42 -0.01
N PHE A 140 3.42 11.15 0.24
CA PHE A 140 2.67 10.37 -0.74
C PHE A 140 1.34 11.03 -1.11
N ASN A 141 0.61 11.58 -0.14
CA ASN A 141 -0.66 12.28 -0.39
C ASN A 141 -0.48 13.60 -1.16
N ASP A 142 0.66 14.30 -1.00
CA ASP A 142 0.94 15.50 -1.82
C ASP A 142 1.18 15.12 -3.29
N PHE A 143 1.80 13.96 -3.53
CA PHE A 143 2.06 13.43 -4.86
C PHE A 143 0.80 12.82 -5.50
N ASN A 144 0.09 11.96 -4.76
CA ASN A 144 -1.12 11.28 -5.22
C ASN A 144 -2.37 12.10 -4.89
N ASN A 145 -2.57 13.21 -5.60
CA ASN A 145 -3.77 14.04 -5.46
C ASN A 145 -4.78 13.76 -6.58
N GLU A 146 -5.84 13.04 -6.23
CA GLU A 146 -6.93 12.66 -7.15
C GLU A 146 -7.98 13.77 -7.33
N SER A 147 -7.81 14.92 -6.68
CA SER A 147 -8.77 16.03 -6.77
C SER A 147 -8.80 16.59 -8.19
N THR A 148 -10.00 16.61 -8.79
CA THR A 148 -10.21 17.19 -10.12
C THR A 148 -10.75 18.62 -10.02
N PHE A 149 -10.49 19.44 -11.05
CA PHE A 149 -11.04 20.78 -11.15
C PHE A 149 -11.39 21.14 -12.59
N ASN A 150 -12.33 22.07 -12.77
CA ASN A 150 -12.70 22.57 -14.08
C ASN A 150 -11.76 23.71 -14.51
N VAL A 151 -10.87 23.43 -15.46
CA VAL A 151 -9.94 24.43 -16.03
C VAL A 151 -10.65 25.68 -16.56
N LEU A 152 -11.87 25.55 -17.08
CA LEU A 152 -12.61 26.69 -17.67
C LEU A 152 -13.05 27.70 -16.60
N GLU A 153 -13.28 27.25 -15.36
CA GLU A 153 -13.66 28.12 -14.25
C GLU A 153 -12.50 29.01 -13.80
N LEU A 154 -11.26 28.50 -13.92
CA LEU A 154 -10.05 29.22 -13.49
C LEU A 154 -9.68 30.39 -14.40
N LYS A 155 -10.23 30.45 -15.63
CA LYS A 155 -9.92 31.48 -16.65
C LYS A 155 -8.41 31.79 -16.74
N PRO A 156 -7.57 30.78 -16.98
CA PRO A 156 -6.12 30.94 -16.92
C PRO A 156 -5.61 31.91 -17.99
N ARG A 157 -4.61 32.72 -17.61
CA ARG A 157 -3.99 33.71 -18.52
C ARG A 157 -2.83 33.14 -19.34
N TYR A 158 -2.19 32.10 -18.85
CA TYR A 158 -1.10 31.40 -19.53
C TYR A 158 -0.99 29.98 -18.99
N PHE A 159 -0.34 29.10 -19.77
CA PHE A 159 -0.08 27.71 -19.42
C PHE A 159 1.43 27.47 -19.40
N ILE A 160 1.87 26.57 -18.52
CA ILE A 160 3.25 26.07 -18.49
C ILE A 160 3.17 24.57 -18.78
N GLY A 161 3.93 24.09 -19.76
CA GLY A 161 4.06 22.67 -20.07
C GLY A 161 5.49 22.21 -19.80
N GLY A 162 5.62 21.05 -19.19
CA GLY A 162 6.87 20.29 -19.09
C GLY A 162 6.72 18.99 -19.88
N ILE A 163 7.78 18.59 -20.57
CA ILE A 163 7.87 17.27 -21.18
C ILE A 163 9.08 16.58 -20.58
N ASP A 164 8.84 15.41 -20.00
CA ASP A 164 9.92 14.50 -19.61
C ASP A 164 10.16 13.54 -20.78
N LEU A 165 11.40 13.47 -21.24
CA LEU A 165 11.81 12.62 -22.35
C LEU A 165 12.82 11.62 -21.79
N SER A 166 12.32 10.43 -21.47
CA SER A 166 13.10 9.26 -21.04
C SER A 166 13.87 8.62 -22.18
#